data_AF-A0A935V7Z7-F1
#
_entry.id   AF-A0A935V7Z7-F1
#
_cell.length_a   1.000
_cell.length_b   1.000
_cell.length_c   1.000
_cell.angle_alpha   90.00
_cell.angle_beta   90.00
_cell.angle_gamma   90.00
#
_symmetry.space_group_name_H-M   'P 1'
#
loop_
_entity.id
_entity.type
_entity.pdbx_description
1 polymer ?
#
loop_
_entity_poly.entity_id
_entity_poly.type
_entity_poly.pdbx_seq_one_letter_code
_entity_poly.pdbx_strand_id
1 'polypeptide(L)'
;MSARIAPPARPGRTPRPPRPTLPVVTTAGLRFHLVENLLEARRGSWLPTNGAGPDEDVNIYLALRLAELANGRLDPRVTPGLDPLVPGPDPRLGRQDRADWYRANADHRLLMLGLFARGENRRRRDVPWGHTAGTARARDLAVAAACYGAAAALLARGPSGNGAVAAVLRKLADHCEDYVHVVGAMAVRRLGLGARLEPADLVRLLPSARAAAATAVATLLGTPPDDAADVVLDLALEYGKRRDPGLRTRIERLAPLAGLDASRLLRLEAGQATG
;
A
#
# COMPACT_ATOMS: atom_id res chain seq x y z
N MET A 1 -65.43 -1.06 -12.32
CA MET A 1 -64.47 -2.01 -12.93
C MET A 1 -63.07 -1.43 -12.73
N SER A 2 -62.33 -1.88 -11.70
CA SER A 2 -60.98 -1.38 -11.42
C SER A 2 -59.94 -2.23 -12.14
N ALA A 3 -59.22 -1.62 -13.08
CA ALA A 3 -58.09 -2.25 -13.77
C ALA A 3 -56.90 -2.41 -12.81
N ARG A 4 -56.48 -3.66 -12.57
CA ARG A 4 -55.25 -3.97 -11.83
C ARG A 4 -54.05 -3.75 -12.75
N ILE A 5 -53.21 -2.78 -12.42
CA ILE A 5 -51.94 -2.53 -13.08
C ILE A 5 -50.94 -3.59 -12.59
N ALA A 6 -50.39 -4.38 -13.53
CA ALA A 6 -49.38 -5.39 -13.21
C ALA A 6 -48.05 -4.71 -12.82
N PRO A 7 -47.33 -5.21 -11.79
CA PRO A 7 -46.05 -4.65 -11.39
C PRO A 7 -44.96 -4.92 -12.45
N PRO A 8 -43.98 -4.01 -12.60
CA PRO A 8 -42.93 -4.14 -13.59
C PRO A 8 -42.02 -5.34 -13.32
N ALA A 9 -41.59 -6.01 -14.39
CA ALA A 9 -40.68 -7.13 -14.35
C ALA A 9 -39.35 -6.74 -13.66
N ARG A 10 -38.87 -7.59 -12.75
CA ARG A 10 -37.59 -7.38 -12.07
C ARG A 10 -36.45 -7.45 -13.10
N PRO A 11 -35.49 -6.50 -13.07
CA PRO A 11 -34.32 -6.56 -13.94
C PRO A 11 -33.55 -7.85 -13.70
N GLY A 12 -33.21 -8.55 -14.79
CA GLY A 12 -32.48 -9.82 -14.75
C GLY A 12 -31.19 -9.68 -13.95
N ARG A 13 -30.94 -10.62 -13.05
CA ARG A 13 -29.66 -10.73 -12.33
C ARG A 13 -28.55 -10.83 -13.36
N THR A 14 -27.67 -9.83 -13.39
CA THR A 14 -26.43 -9.90 -14.14
C THR A 14 -25.63 -11.12 -13.67
N PRO A 15 -25.06 -11.92 -14.60
CA PRO A 15 -24.22 -13.05 -14.23
C PRO A 15 -23.04 -12.55 -13.39
N ARG A 16 -22.84 -13.17 -12.23
CA ARG A 16 -21.70 -12.87 -11.35
C ARG A 16 -20.40 -13.13 -12.15
N PRO A 17 -19.42 -12.21 -12.12
CA PRO A 17 -18.15 -12.45 -12.78
C PRO A 17 -17.50 -13.74 -12.23
N PRO A 18 -16.77 -14.50 -13.07
CA PRO A 18 -16.09 -15.70 -12.63
C PRO A 18 -15.14 -15.37 -11.48
N ARG A 19 -15.18 -16.18 -10.42
CA ARG A 19 -14.23 -16.05 -9.31
C ARG A 19 -12.81 -16.32 -9.85
N PRO A 20 -11.80 -15.54 -9.45
CA PRO A 20 -10.43 -15.82 -9.83
C PRO A 20 -10.03 -17.22 -9.34
N THR A 21 -9.60 -18.05 -10.29
CA THR A 21 -9.12 -19.42 -10.09
C THR A 21 -7.67 -19.39 -9.64
N LEU A 22 -7.42 -18.90 -8.42
CA LEU A 22 -6.22 -19.41 -7.75
C LEU A 22 -6.45 -20.91 -7.53
N PRO A 23 -5.47 -21.79 -7.81
CA PRO A 23 -5.60 -23.19 -7.48
C PRO A 23 -6.01 -23.33 -6.02
N VAL A 24 -6.88 -24.28 -5.70
CA VAL A 24 -7.22 -24.61 -4.31
C VAL A 24 -5.98 -25.25 -3.69
N VAL A 25 -5.02 -24.41 -3.29
CA VAL A 25 -3.83 -24.86 -2.60
C VAL A 25 -4.27 -25.18 -1.17
N THR A 26 -3.95 -26.38 -0.70
CA THR A 26 -4.14 -26.70 0.72
C THR A 26 -3.37 -25.69 1.56
N THR A 27 -3.85 -25.38 2.77
CA THR A 27 -3.15 -24.43 3.66
C THR A 27 -1.69 -24.83 3.89
N ALA A 28 -1.38 -26.13 3.89
CA ALA A 28 -0.02 -26.64 3.96
C ALA A 28 0.80 -26.35 2.68
N GLY A 29 0.24 -26.59 1.50
CA GLY A 29 0.91 -26.29 0.23
C GLY A 29 1.18 -24.79 0.03
N LEU A 30 0.23 -23.94 0.46
CA LEU A 30 0.40 -22.48 0.38
C LEU A 30 1.50 -22.00 1.31
N ARG A 31 1.58 -22.55 2.53
CA ARG A 31 2.65 -22.23 3.50
C ARG A 31 4.03 -22.57 2.94
N PHE A 32 4.21 -23.79 2.42
CA PHE A 32 5.49 -24.22 1.86
C PHE A 32 5.92 -23.31 0.71
N HIS A 33 5.01 -23.04 -0.23
CA HIS A 33 5.25 -22.13 -1.33
C HIS A 33 5.63 -20.71 -0.87
N LEU A 34 5.00 -20.19 0.19
CA LEU A 34 5.32 -18.87 0.74
C LEU A 34 6.68 -18.85 1.44
N VAL A 35 7.06 -19.92 2.16
CA VAL A 35 8.39 -20.05 2.77
C VAL A 35 9.48 -20.01 1.69
N GLU A 36 9.34 -20.82 0.62
CA GLU A 36 10.31 -20.83 -0.48
C GLU A 36 10.47 -19.44 -1.13
N ASN A 37 9.34 -18.76 -1.37
CA ASN A 37 9.37 -17.43 -1.95
C ASN A 37 9.96 -16.37 -1.02
N LEU A 38 9.77 -16.47 0.30
CA LEU A 38 10.42 -15.59 1.29
C LEU A 38 11.93 -15.81 1.31
N LEU A 39 12.38 -17.07 1.31
CA LEU A 39 13.81 -17.41 1.29
C LEU A 39 14.50 -16.88 0.03
N GLU A 40 13.87 -17.05 -1.13
CA GLU A 40 14.39 -16.54 -2.41
C GLU A 40 14.36 -15.01 -2.48
N ALA A 41 13.28 -14.38 -2.00
CA ALA A 41 13.21 -12.92 -1.91
C ALA A 41 14.34 -12.37 -1.04
N ARG A 42 14.59 -12.99 0.12
CA ARG A 42 15.66 -12.61 1.04
C ARG A 42 17.04 -12.76 0.43
N ARG A 43 17.32 -13.87 -0.26
CA ARG A 43 18.58 -14.08 -0.99
C ARG A 43 18.86 -12.94 -1.99
N GLY A 44 17.82 -12.42 -2.64
CA GLY A 44 17.93 -11.28 -3.57
C GLY A 44 17.84 -9.89 -2.92
N SER A 45 17.72 -9.78 -1.60
CA SER A 45 17.48 -8.51 -0.88
C SER A 45 18.76 -7.89 -0.28
N TRP A 46 19.95 -8.48 -0.48
CA TRP A 46 21.19 -8.11 0.22
C TRP A 46 21.10 -8.16 1.76
N LEU A 47 20.03 -8.75 2.30
CA LEU A 47 19.85 -9.05 3.72
C LEU A 47 20.34 -10.48 3.94
N PRO A 48 21.60 -10.70 4.38
CA PRO A 48 22.14 -12.04 4.53
C PRO A 48 21.26 -12.84 5.48
N THR A 49 20.86 -14.05 5.06
CA THR A 49 20.24 -15.01 5.97
C THR A 49 21.15 -15.17 7.18
N ASN A 50 20.60 -14.98 8.37
CA ASN A 50 21.31 -15.05 9.64
C ASN A 50 22.22 -13.87 10.00
N GLY A 51 22.16 -12.74 9.30
CA GLY A 51 22.89 -11.52 9.67
C GLY A 51 22.58 -11.00 11.08
N ALA A 52 21.43 -11.38 11.63
CA ALA A 52 20.98 -11.08 13.00
C ALA A 52 20.58 -12.36 13.77
N GLY A 53 21.28 -13.48 13.55
CA GLY A 53 20.95 -14.79 14.15
C GLY A 53 19.94 -15.60 13.32
N PRO A 54 19.56 -16.83 13.74
CA PRO A 54 18.76 -17.76 12.94
C PRO A 54 17.43 -17.14 12.47
N ASP A 55 17.20 -17.19 11.16
CA ASP A 55 16.10 -16.53 10.47
C ASP A 55 14.93 -17.46 10.10
N GLU A 56 15.17 -18.78 10.11
CA GLU A 56 14.19 -19.82 9.83
C GLU A 56 12.85 -19.58 10.53
N ASP A 57 12.88 -19.34 11.85
CA ASP A 57 11.65 -19.20 12.64
C ASP A 57 10.83 -17.96 12.23
N VAL A 58 11.50 -16.88 11.84
CA VAL A 58 10.82 -15.66 11.36
C VAL A 58 10.23 -15.91 9.98
N ASN A 59 10.94 -16.60 9.09
CA ASN A 59 10.44 -16.93 7.76
C ASN A 59 9.21 -17.85 7.85
N ILE A 60 9.26 -18.88 8.71
CA ILE A 60 8.12 -19.76 8.98
C ILE A 60 6.96 -18.96 9.56
N TYR A 61 7.21 -18.10 10.53
CA TYR A 61 6.20 -17.23 11.13
C TYR A 61 5.51 -16.35 10.09
N LEU A 62 6.28 -15.62 9.27
CA LEU A 62 5.75 -14.74 8.23
C LEU A 62 4.96 -15.51 7.17
N ALA A 63 5.44 -16.68 6.74
CA ALA A 63 4.72 -17.55 5.80
C ALA A 63 3.37 -18.00 6.38
N LEU A 64 3.30 -18.31 7.68
CA LEU A 64 2.03 -18.62 8.35
C LEU A 64 1.07 -17.43 8.32
N ARG A 65 1.54 -16.22 8.67
CA ARG A 65 0.70 -15.01 8.66
C ARG A 65 0.23 -14.66 7.24
N LEU A 66 1.11 -14.76 6.25
CA LEU A 66 0.79 -14.56 4.83
C LEU A 66 -0.26 -15.56 4.33
N ALA A 67 -0.13 -16.84 4.70
CA ALA A 67 -1.10 -17.86 4.34
C ALA A 67 -2.48 -17.58 4.96
N GLU A 68 -2.53 -17.11 6.21
CA GLU A 68 -3.80 -16.70 6.84
C GLU A 68 -4.43 -15.51 6.10
N LEU A 69 -3.65 -14.48 5.81
CA LEU A 69 -4.11 -13.30 5.07
C LEU A 69 -4.62 -13.68 3.67
N ALA A 70 -3.89 -14.52 2.94
CA ALA A 70 -4.27 -15.00 1.61
C ALA A 70 -5.58 -15.81 1.62
N ASN A 71 -5.88 -16.49 2.73
CA ASN A 71 -7.15 -17.18 2.96
C ASN A 71 -8.26 -16.26 3.48
N GLY A 72 -8.05 -14.94 3.49
CA GLY A 72 -9.01 -13.96 3.97
C GLY A 72 -9.24 -14.00 5.49
N ARG A 73 -8.33 -14.63 6.24
CA ARG A 73 -8.40 -14.68 7.70
C ARG A 73 -7.64 -13.49 8.27
N LEU A 74 -8.39 -12.50 8.76
CA LEU A 74 -7.85 -11.41 9.55
C LEU A 74 -8.09 -11.72 11.03
N ASP A 75 -7.09 -11.48 11.89
CA ASP A 75 -7.29 -11.60 13.33
C ASP A 75 -8.32 -10.54 13.78
N PRO A 76 -9.39 -10.92 14.51
CA PRO A 76 -10.43 -9.99 14.93
C PRO A 76 -9.94 -8.89 15.88
N ARG A 77 -8.73 -9.02 16.45
CA ARG A 77 -8.09 -8.01 17.30
C ARG A 77 -7.45 -6.87 16.52
N VAL A 78 -7.27 -7.03 15.21
CA VAL A 78 -6.74 -5.96 14.35
C VAL A 78 -7.72 -4.78 14.41
N THR A 79 -7.20 -3.59 14.65
CA THR A 79 -7.97 -2.35 14.65
C THR A 79 -7.55 -1.46 13.47
N PRO A 80 -8.16 -1.64 12.28
CA PRO A 80 -7.73 -0.92 11.10
C PRO A 80 -7.90 0.59 11.22
N GLY A 81 -6.95 1.33 10.66
CA GLY A 81 -6.94 2.80 10.64
C GLY A 81 -6.69 3.49 11.99
N LEU A 82 -6.36 2.75 13.05
CA LEU A 82 -5.99 3.32 14.36
C LEU A 82 -4.51 3.08 14.65
N ASP A 83 -3.94 3.95 15.48
CA ASP A 83 -2.64 3.71 16.08
C ASP A 83 -2.82 2.84 17.32
N PRO A 84 -2.46 1.54 17.29
CA PRO A 84 -2.72 0.60 18.39
C PRO A 84 -2.02 0.98 19.70
N LEU A 85 -0.98 1.82 19.66
CA LEU A 85 -0.26 2.24 20.86
C LEU A 85 -1.02 3.32 21.65
N VAL A 86 -1.98 3.99 21.03
CA VAL A 86 -2.72 5.10 21.66
C VAL A 86 -3.87 4.58 22.55
N PRO A 87 -4.85 3.81 22.05
CA PRO A 87 -5.88 3.24 22.92
C PRO A 87 -5.34 2.05 23.72
N GLY A 88 -4.35 1.32 23.18
CA GLY A 88 -3.88 0.04 23.73
C GLY A 88 -4.98 -1.04 23.75
N PRO A 89 -4.63 -2.26 24.21
CA PRO A 89 -5.62 -3.29 24.52
C PRO A 89 -6.36 -2.95 25.82
N ASP A 90 -7.57 -3.52 26.00
CA ASP A 90 -8.31 -3.39 27.26
C ASP A 90 -7.43 -3.85 28.44
N PRO A 91 -7.21 -3.00 29.47
CA PRO A 91 -6.35 -3.32 30.60
C PRO A 91 -6.84 -4.52 31.43
N ARG A 92 -8.11 -4.91 31.31
CA ARG A 92 -8.70 -6.08 31.97
C ARG A 92 -8.29 -7.41 31.31
N LEU A 93 -7.75 -7.37 30.09
CA LEU A 93 -7.30 -8.56 29.38
C LEU A 93 -6.11 -9.20 30.09
N GLY A 94 -6.07 -10.53 30.03
CA GLY A 94 -4.92 -11.31 30.46
C GLY A 94 -3.64 -10.89 29.73
N ARG A 95 -2.48 -11.18 30.33
CA ARG A 95 -1.17 -10.88 29.71
C ARG A 95 -1.05 -11.47 28.31
N GLN A 96 -1.49 -12.71 28.12
CA GLN A 96 -1.46 -13.40 26.84
C GLN A 96 -2.34 -12.69 25.80
N ASP A 97 -3.60 -12.37 26.14
CA ASP A 97 -4.52 -11.69 25.23
C ASP A 97 -4.02 -10.30 24.81
N ARG A 98 -3.39 -9.56 25.74
CA ARG A 98 -2.74 -8.28 25.41
C ARG A 98 -1.56 -8.47 24.47
N ALA A 99 -0.75 -9.51 24.67
CA ALA A 99 0.35 -9.83 23.76
C ALA A 99 -0.16 -10.18 22.36
N ASP A 100 -1.21 -11.00 22.28
CA ASP A 100 -1.84 -11.38 21.02
C ASP A 100 -2.49 -10.19 20.32
N TRP A 101 -3.04 -9.25 21.07
CA TRP A 101 -3.57 -8.00 20.52
C TRP A 101 -2.49 -7.14 19.87
N TYR A 102 -1.37 -6.91 20.55
CA TYR A 102 -0.24 -6.17 19.98
C TYR A 102 0.36 -6.89 18.77
N ARG A 103 0.54 -8.22 18.88
CA ARG A 103 1.04 -9.06 17.79
C ARG A 103 0.15 -8.96 16.55
N ALA A 104 -1.17 -9.11 16.70
CA ALA A 104 -2.11 -9.05 15.58
C ALA A 104 -2.04 -7.71 14.84
N ASN A 105 -1.95 -6.60 15.57
CA ASN A 105 -1.82 -5.27 14.96
C ASN A 105 -0.46 -5.04 14.29
N ALA A 106 0.63 -5.59 14.84
CA ALA A 106 1.95 -5.55 14.23
C ALA A 106 2.00 -6.38 12.93
N ASP A 107 1.49 -7.62 12.97
CA ASP A 107 1.40 -8.53 11.82
C ASP A 107 0.65 -7.88 10.68
N HIS A 108 -0.54 -7.33 10.95
CA HIS A 108 -1.33 -6.67 9.93
C HIS A 108 -0.55 -5.54 9.26
N ARG A 109 0.07 -4.67 10.06
CA ARG A 109 0.78 -3.49 9.54
C ARG A 109 2.04 -3.87 8.75
N LEU A 110 2.83 -4.83 9.24
CA LEU A 110 4.01 -5.36 8.53
C LEU A 110 3.60 -5.94 7.17
N LEU A 111 2.56 -6.80 7.15
CA LEU A 111 2.09 -7.43 5.92
C LEU A 111 1.53 -6.41 4.94
N MET A 112 0.75 -5.43 5.40
CA MET A 112 0.21 -4.38 4.53
C MET A 112 1.32 -3.52 3.94
N LEU A 113 2.30 -3.10 4.75
CA LEU A 113 3.48 -2.35 4.30
C LEU A 113 4.30 -3.14 3.29
N GLY A 114 4.54 -4.42 3.54
CA GLY A 114 5.32 -5.28 2.65
C GLY A 114 4.59 -5.56 1.34
N LEU A 115 3.35 -6.05 1.39
CA LEU A 115 2.63 -6.49 0.21
C LEU A 115 2.15 -5.35 -0.69
N PHE A 116 1.84 -4.18 -0.13
CA PHE A 116 1.16 -3.12 -0.86
C PHE A 116 1.86 -1.77 -0.83
N ALA A 117 3.03 -1.66 -0.19
CA ALA A 117 3.71 -0.40 0.08
C ALA A 117 2.82 0.64 0.79
N ARG A 118 1.79 0.17 1.50
CA ARG A 118 0.82 0.98 2.23
C ARG A 118 0.65 0.34 3.59
N GLY A 119 0.92 1.08 4.66
CA GLY A 119 0.57 0.61 5.99
C GLY A 119 -0.93 0.76 6.22
N GLU A 120 -1.29 1.22 7.41
CA GLU A 120 -2.66 1.15 7.89
C GLU A 120 -3.54 2.33 7.42
N ASN A 121 -2.94 3.33 6.79
CA ASN A 121 -3.60 4.58 6.40
C ASN A 121 -4.64 4.44 5.27
N ARG A 122 -4.96 3.21 4.85
CA ARG A 122 -5.81 2.93 3.70
C ARG A 122 -7.31 3.23 3.87
N ARG A 123 -7.75 3.99 4.90
CA ARG A 123 -9.17 4.43 5.01
C ARG A 123 -9.44 5.83 5.56
N ARG A 124 -8.46 6.60 6.02
CA ARG A 124 -8.72 7.95 6.55
C ARG A 124 -7.76 8.98 5.98
N ARG A 125 -8.10 9.45 4.77
CA ARG A 125 -7.53 10.59 4.02
C ARG A 125 -6.17 10.28 3.40
N ASP A 126 -5.99 10.70 2.14
CA ASP A 126 -4.74 10.53 1.36
C ASP A 126 -3.50 11.09 2.07
N VAL A 127 -3.70 11.98 3.03
CA VAL A 127 -2.71 12.38 4.00
C VAL A 127 -3.48 12.81 5.26
N PRO A 128 -3.39 12.10 6.39
CA PRO A 128 -3.78 12.69 7.67
C PRO A 128 -2.80 13.85 7.93
N TRP A 129 -3.29 15.09 7.99
CA TRP A 129 -2.59 16.20 8.66
C TRP A 129 -1.16 16.53 8.16
N GLY A 130 -0.96 16.73 6.85
CA GLY A 130 0.32 17.25 6.33
C GLY A 130 1.50 16.27 6.34
N HIS A 131 1.27 14.97 6.55
CA HIS A 131 2.28 13.93 6.42
C HIS A 131 2.63 13.58 4.96
N THR A 132 3.91 13.54 4.60
CA THR A 132 4.33 12.94 3.32
C THR A 132 4.16 11.42 3.36
N ALA A 133 4.10 10.77 2.20
CA ALA A 133 4.07 9.31 2.10
C ALA A 133 5.25 8.64 2.85
N GLY A 134 6.43 9.26 2.81
CA GLY A 134 7.60 8.83 3.58
C GLY A 134 7.37 8.90 5.10
N THR A 135 6.82 10.01 5.60
CA THR A 135 6.51 10.15 7.03
C THR A 135 5.43 9.17 7.50
N ALA A 136 4.42 8.91 6.67
CA ALA A 136 3.38 7.92 6.98
C ALA A 136 3.98 6.50 7.06
N ARG A 137 4.85 6.13 6.11
CA ARG A 137 5.57 4.85 6.13
C ARG A 137 6.46 4.72 7.36
N ALA A 138 7.26 5.75 7.68
CA ALA A 138 8.14 5.74 8.85
C ALA A 138 7.34 5.55 10.15
N ARG A 139 6.20 6.23 10.27
CA ARG A 139 5.29 6.04 11.40
C ARG A 139 4.74 4.61 11.45
N ASP A 140 4.28 4.07 10.33
CA ASP A 140 3.73 2.71 10.28
C ASP A 140 4.77 1.66 10.67
N LEU A 141 6.02 1.83 10.24
CA LEU A 141 7.15 0.98 10.65
C LEU A 141 7.41 1.09 12.16
N ALA A 142 7.49 2.30 12.70
CA ALA A 142 7.72 2.52 14.13
C ALA A 142 6.62 1.89 15.00
N VAL A 143 5.36 2.04 14.58
CA VAL A 143 4.20 1.46 15.27
C VAL A 143 4.24 -0.07 15.23
N ALA A 144 4.53 -0.66 14.06
CA ALA A 144 4.65 -2.11 13.91
C ALA A 144 5.77 -2.67 14.81
N ALA A 145 6.95 -2.05 14.78
CA ALA A 145 8.09 -2.43 15.61
C ALA A 145 7.77 -2.34 17.12
N ALA A 146 7.16 -1.24 17.56
CA ALA A 146 6.78 -1.05 18.95
C ALA A 146 5.71 -2.06 19.42
N CYS A 147 4.71 -2.38 18.59
CA CYS A 147 3.74 -3.43 18.90
C CYS A 147 4.41 -4.81 19.01
N TYR A 148 5.32 -5.17 18.10
CA TYR A 148 6.10 -6.39 18.23
C TYR A 148 6.92 -6.42 19.52
N GLY A 149 7.59 -5.31 19.85
CA GLY A 149 8.37 -5.17 21.08
C GLY A 149 7.54 -5.34 22.36
N ALA A 150 6.32 -4.78 22.36
CA ALA A 150 5.37 -4.91 23.46
C ALA A 150 4.85 -6.36 23.59
N ALA A 151 4.46 -6.99 22.48
CA ALA A 151 4.04 -8.39 22.46
C ALA A 151 5.16 -9.31 22.98
N ALA A 152 6.38 -9.14 22.47
CA ALA A 152 7.55 -9.90 22.89
C ALA A 152 7.84 -9.75 24.40
N ALA A 153 7.74 -8.53 24.93
CA ALA A 153 7.96 -8.26 26.35
C ALA A 153 6.89 -8.93 27.25
N LEU A 154 5.64 -8.93 26.81
CA LEU A 154 4.55 -9.60 27.53
C LEU A 154 4.72 -11.12 27.51
N LEU A 155 5.08 -11.71 26.36
CA LEU A 155 5.29 -13.17 26.24
C LEU A 155 6.52 -13.65 27.00
N ALA A 156 7.64 -12.91 26.96
CA ALA A 156 8.89 -13.29 27.61
C ALA A 156 8.78 -13.37 29.15
N ARG A 157 7.87 -12.59 29.75
CA ARG A 157 7.65 -12.57 31.21
C ARG A 157 6.60 -13.56 31.67
N GLY A 158 5.97 -14.31 30.76
CA GLY A 158 4.86 -15.21 31.05
C GLY A 158 5.32 -16.57 31.60
N PRO A 159 4.55 -17.21 32.51
CA PRO A 159 4.84 -18.56 33.01
C PRO A 159 4.65 -19.64 31.93
N SER A 160 3.97 -19.33 30.83
CA SER A 160 3.61 -20.25 29.76
C SER A 160 4.73 -20.63 28.79
N GLY A 161 5.96 -20.12 28.97
CA GLY A 161 7.12 -20.60 28.21
C GLY A 161 7.12 -20.27 26.71
N ASN A 162 6.39 -19.24 26.27
CA ASN A 162 6.38 -18.77 24.88
C ASN A 162 7.68 -18.04 24.46
N GLY A 163 8.84 -18.48 24.97
CA GLY A 163 10.14 -17.84 24.75
C GLY A 163 10.56 -17.83 23.27
N ALA A 164 10.28 -18.90 22.54
CA ALA A 164 10.58 -18.98 21.10
C ALA A 164 9.77 -17.95 20.29
N VAL A 165 8.46 -17.85 20.52
CA VAL A 165 7.62 -16.84 19.88
C VAL A 165 8.06 -15.44 20.30
N ALA A 166 8.36 -15.23 21.59
CA ALA A 166 8.87 -13.95 22.07
C ALA A 166 10.18 -13.53 21.38
N ALA A 167 11.08 -14.48 21.11
CA ALA A 167 12.32 -14.24 20.37
C ALA A 167 12.05 -13.86 18.91
N VAL A 168 11.14 -14.55 18.23
CA VAL A 168 10.69 -14.19 16.87
C VAL A 168 10.11 -12.79 16.83
N LEU A 169 9.20 -12.46 17.76
CA LEU A 169 8.58 -11.12 17.81
C LEU A 169 9.61 -10.04 18.17
N ARG A 170 10.58 -10.33 19.04
CA ARG A 170 11.68 -9.40 19.34
C ARG A 170 12.50 -9.10 18.09
N LYS A 171 12.86 -10.14 17.34
CA LYS A 171 13.61 -10.00 16.09
C LYS A 171 12.85 -9.22 15.02
N LEU A 172 11.54 -9.46 14.91
CA LEU A 172 10.66 -8.66 14.05
C LEU A 172 10.57 -7.19 14.49
N ALA A 173 10.65 -6.90 15.79
CA ALA A 173 10.70 -5.53 16.29
C ALA A 173 12.01 -4.83 15.90
N ASP A 174 13.14 -5.50 16.13
CA ASP A 174 14.48 -4.95 15.93
C ASP A 174 14.81 -4.77 14.43
N HIS A 175 14.27 -5.64 13.58
CA HIS A 175 14.51 -5.66 12.12
C HIS A 175 13.23 -5.47 11.30
N CYS A 176 12.26 -4.71 11.83
CA CYS A 176 10.94 -4.57 11.21
C CYS A 176 11.01 -4.08 9.75
N GLU A 177 11.89 -3.11 9.48
CA GLU A 177 12.05 -2.55 8.12
C GLU A 177 12.63 -3.58 7.15
N ASP A 178 13.62 -4.36 7.58
CA ASP A 178 14.23 -5.43 6.78
C ASP A 178 13.19 -6.48 6.38
N TYR A 179 12.35 -6.91 7.33
CA TYR A 179 11.30 -7.89 7.03
C TYR A 179 10.17 -7.30 6.16
N VAL A 180 9.83 -6.02 6.31
CA VAL A 180 8.93 -5.33 5.37
C VAL A 180 9.54 -5.32 3.97
N HIS A 181 10.85 -5.07 3.86
CA HIS A 181 11.56 -5.11 2.58
C HIS A 181 11.53 -6.51 1.95
N VAL A 182 11.83 -7.57 2.71
CA VAL A 182 11.77 -8.96 2.23
C VAL A 182 10.37 -9.32 1.74
N VAL A 183 9.32 -8.99 2.50
CA VAL A 183 7.93 -9.24 2.09
C VAL A 183 7.58 -8.45 0.82
N GLY A 184 8.07 -7.20 0.69
CA GLY A 184 7.89 -6.40 -0.52
C GLY A 184 8.63 -6.94 -1.74
N ALA A 185 9.86 -7.40 -1.57
CA ALA A 185 10.63 -8.06 -2.62
C ALA A 185 9.92 -9.34 -3.10
N MET A 186 9.39 -10.14 -2.16
CA MET A 186 8.57 -11.31 -2.46
C MET A 186 7.31 -10.93 -3.24
N ALA A 187 6.57 -9.93 -2.77
CA ALA A 187 5.35 -9.44 -3.40
C ALA A 187 5.58 -9.07 -4.87
N VAL A 188 6.59 -8.23 -5.14
CA VAL A 188 6.92 -7.74 -6.48
C VAL A 188 7.48 -8.84 -7.37
N ARG A 189 8.53 -9.55 -6.91
CA ARG A 189 9.33 -10.42 -7.78
C ARG A 189 8.73 -11.80 -7.98
N ARG A 190 7.92 -12.28 -7.04
CA ARG A 190 7.46 -13.68 -7.00
C ARG A 190 5.96 -13.81 -7.14
N LEU A 191 5.20 -12.87 -6.57
CA LEU A 191 3.74 -12.92 -6.59
C LEU A 191 3.12 -12.01 -7.66
N GLY A 192 3.91 -11.19 -8.34
CA GLY A 192 3.40 -10.17 -9.27
C GLY A 192 2.52 -9.12 -8.58
N LEU A 193 2.58 -9.06 -7.25
CA LEU A 193 1.91 -8.06 -6.42
C LEU A 193 2.79 -6.82 -6.41
N GLY A 194 2.72 -6.03 -7.47
CA GLY A 194 3.28 -4.68 -7.50
C GLY A 194 2.51 -3.72 -6.59
N ALA A 195 3.06 -2.53 -6.36
CA ALA A 195 2.30 -1.43 -5.76
C ALA A 195 0.97 -1.30 -6.54
N ARG A 196 -0.16 -1.52 -5.85
CA ARG A 196 -1.46 -1.31 -6.47
C ARG A 196 -1.50 0.13 -6.98
N LEU A 197 -1.60 0.26 -8.30
CA LEU A 197 -1.83 1.53 -8.98
C LEU A 197 -2.96 2.26 -8.25
N GLU A 198 -2.74 3.51 -7.85
CA GLU A 198 -3.87 4.30 -7.36
C GLU A 198 -4.88 4.47 -8.49
N PRO A 199 -6.17 4.73 -8.19
CA PRO A 199 -7.15 5.01 -9.24
C PRO A 199 -6.67 6.06 -10.25
N ALA A 200 -5.91 7.06 -9.80
CA ALA A 200 -5.27 8.05 -10.68
C ALA A 200 -4.21 7.45 -11.63
N ASP A 201 -3.39 6.52 -11.15
CA ASP A 201 -2.38 5.83 -11.97
C ASP A 201 -3.05 4.85 -12.94
N LEU A 202 -4.16 4.23 -12.52
CA LEU A 202 -4.99 3.36 -13.34
C LEU A 202 -5.65 4.15 -14.48
N VAL A 203 -6.18 5.34 -14.20
CA VAL A 203 -6.72 6.26 -15.21
C VAL A 203 -5.63 6.68 -16.21
N ARG A 204 -4.39 6.91 -15.75
CA ARG A 204 -3.25 7.23 -16.63
C ARG A 204 -2.82 6.09 -17.55
N LEU A 205 -3.15 4.84 -17.19
CA LEU A 205 -2.83 3.64 -17.96
C LEU A 205 -3.94 3.21 -18.93
N LEU A 206 -5.13 3.82 -18.85
CA LEU A 206 -6.21 3.55 -19.80
C LEU A 206 -5.97 4.37 -21.09
N PRO A 207 -5.69 3.73 -22.25
CA PRO A 207 -5.44 4.43 -23.51
C PRO A 207 -6.59 5.36 -23.92
N SER A 208 -7.82 4.98 -23.59
CA SER A 208 -9.03 5.76 -23.84
C SER A 208 -9.12 7.03 -23.00
N ALA A 209 -8.68 7.00 -21.74
CA ALA A 209 -8.67 8.18 -20.89
C ALA A 209 -7.57 9.17 -21.32
N ARG A 210 -6.40 8.65 -21.70
CA ARG A 210 -5.30 9.47 -22.25
C ARG A 210 -5.67 10.08 -23.60
N ALA A 211 -6.29 9.31 -24.51
CA ALA A 211 -6.77 9.81 -25.80
C ALA A 211 -7.91 10.82 -25.65
N ALA A 212 -8.85 10.61 -24.72
CA ALA A 212 -9.92 11.56 -24.44
C ALA A 212 -9.40 12.86 -23.83
N ALA A 213 -8.44 12.77 -22.90
CA ALA A 213 -7.81 13.94 -22.29
C ALA A 213 -6.95 14.72 -23.30
N ALA A 214 -6.16 14.03 -24.14
CA ALA A 214 -5.41 14.63 -25.23
C ALA A 214 -6.34 15.34 -26.23
N THR A 215 -7.44 14.69 -26.63
CA THR A 215 -8.47 15.29 -27.50
C THR A 215 -9.11 16.53 -26.87
N ALA A 216 -9.41 16.49 -25.56
CA ALA A 216 -10.00 17.64 -24.86
C ALA A 216 -9.05 18.83 -24.79
N VAL A 217 -7.75 18.59 -24.55
CA VAL A 217 -6.71 19.64 -24.54
C VAL A 217 -6.50 20.21 -25.95
N ALA A 218 -6.39 19.35 -26.96
CA ALA A 218 -6.32 19.72 -28.37
C ALA A 218 -7.49 20.61 -28.78
N THR A 219 -8.71 20.26 -28.39
CA THR A 219 -9.90 21.07 -28.68
C THR A 219 -9.84 22.44 -28.01
N LEU A 220 -9.37 22.51 -26.77
CA LEU A 220 -9.20 23.77 -26.03
C LEU A 220 -8.09 24.66 -26.59
N LEU A 221 -7.08 24.06 -27.22
CA LEU A 221 -5.91 24.74 -27.77
C LEU A 221 -6.03 25.02 -29.28
N GLY A 222 -6.97 24.37 -29.98
CA GLY A 222 -7.08 24.42 -31.43
C GLY A 222 -5.93 23.68 -32.13
N THR A 223 -5.37 22.64 -31.51
CA THR A 223 -4.20 21.90 -32.02
C THR A 223 -4.51 20.41 -32.19
N PRO A 224 -3.71 19.65 -32.95
CA PRO A 224 -3.80 18.20 -33.00
C PRO A 224 -3.61 17.55 -31.60
N PRO A 225 -4.27 16.41 -31.32
CA PRO A 225 -4.14 15.68 -30.03
C PRO A 225 -2.70 15.28 -29.70
N ASP A 226 -1.91 14.95 -30.73
CA ASP A 226 -0.52 14.53 -30.56
C ASP A 226 0.40 15.68 -30.13
N ASP A 227 0.01 16.93 -30.44
CA ASP A 227 0.79 18.15 -30.15
C ASP A 227 0.41 18.79 -28.80
N ALA A 228 -0.64 18.29 -28.14
CA ALA A 228 -1.21 18.90 -26.93
C ALA A 228 -0.19 18.99 -25.77
N ALA A 229 0.71 18.01 -25.64
CA ALA A 229 1.74 18.02 -24.62
C ALA A 229 2.82 19.08 -24.92
N ASP A 230 3.23 19.20 -26.18
CA ASP A 230 4.25 20.15 -26.62
C ASP A 230 3.78 21.60 -26.46
N VAL A 231 2.52 21.89 -26.77
CA VAL A 231 1.94 23.22 -26.55
C VAL A 231 1.90 23.57 -25.05
N VAL A 232 1.66 22.60 -24.16
CA VAL A 232 1.72 22.85 -22.72
C VAL A 232 3.15 23.08 -22.24
N LEU A 233 4.15 22.42 -22.85
CA LEU A 233 5.56 22.69 -22.59
C LEU A 233 5.96 24.09 -23.08
N ASP A 234 5.50 24.52 -24.26
CA ASP A 234 5.73 25.86 -24.79
C ASP A 234 5.10 26.94 -23.89
N LEU A 235 3.90 26.71 -23.37
CA LEU A 235 3.27 27.60 -22.39
C LEU A 235 4.10 27.70 -21.11
N ALA A 236 4.68 26.59 -20.64
CA ALA A 236 5.55 26.57 -19.46
C ALA A 236 6.87 27.34 -19.70
N LEU A 237 7.48 27.18 -20.87
CA LEU A 237 8.66 27.93 -21.29
C LEU A 237 8.37 29.43 -21.40
N GLU A 238 7.23 29.81 -22.00
CA GLU A 238 6.80 31.20 -22.13
C GLU A 238 6.47 31.82 -20.76
N TYR A 239 5.87 31.05 -19.85
CA TYR A 239 5.67 31.48 -18.47
C TYR A 239 6.99 31.70 -17.73
N GLY A 240 8.00 30.86 -17.96
CA GLY A 240 9.35 31.06 -17.40
C GLY A 240 9.93 32.43 -17.73
N LYS A 241 9.79 32.84 -19.01
CA LYS A 241 10.25 34.13 -19.54
C LYS A 241 9.48 35.34 -19.01
N ARG A 242 8.14 35.25 -18.97
CA ARG A 242 7.27 36.44 -18.75
C ARG A 242 6.62 36.50 -17.38
N ARG A 243 6.56 35.39 -16.67
CA ARG A 243 5.88 35.23 -15.37
C ARG A 243 4.42 35.72 -15.38
N ASP A 244 3.75 35.55 -16.51
CA ASP A 244 2.37 35.98 -16.70
C ASP A 244 1.39 35.10 -15.88
N PRO A 245 0.57 35.69 -14.97
CA PRO A 245 -0.45 34.96 -14.20
C PRO A 245 -1.48 34.21 -15.06
N GLY A 246 -1.77 34.72 -16.26
CA GLY A 246 -2.67 34.08 -17.22
C GLY A 246 -2.09 32.78 -17.77
N LEU A 247 -0.78 32.76 -18.06
CA LEU A 247 -0.08 31.54 -18.49
C LEU A 247 -0.01 30.51 -17.37
N ARG A 248 0.27 30.95 -16.13
CA ARG A 248 0.21 30.07 -14.95
C ARG A 248 -1.13 29.38 -14.81
N THR A 249 -2.22 30.15 -14.86
CA THR A 249 -3.59 29.63 -14.74
C THR A 249 -3.90 28.63 -15.85
N ARG A 250 -3.44 28.90 -17.08
CA ARG A 250 -3.56 27.97 -18.21
C ARG A 250 -2.76 26.68 -18.01
N ILE A 251 -1.52 26.76 -17.54
CA ILE A 251 -0.67 25.59 -17.25
C ILE A 251 -1.30 24.73 -16.15
N GLU A 252 -1.73 25.35 -15.05
CA GLU A 252 -2.38 24.65 -13.93
C GLU A 252 -3.65 23.91 -14.38
N ARG A 253 -4.39 24.48 -15.33
CA ARG A 253 -5.58 23.85 -15.92
C ARG A 253 -5.26 22.73 -16.91
N LEU A 254 -4.28 22.93 -17.81
CA LEU A 254 -4.06 22.07 -18.97
C LEU A 254 -3.04 20.95 -18.72
N ALA A 255 -2.03 21.17 -17.87
CA ALA A 255 -1.00 20.18 -17.62
C ALA A 255 -1.55 18.84 -17.07
N PRO A 256 -2.50 18.80 -16.12
CA PRO A 256 -3.07 17.54 -15.65
C PRO A 256 -3.78 16.76 -16.77
N LEU A 257 -4.44 17.47 -17.68
CA LEU A 257 -5.16 16.90 -18.82
C LEU A 257 -4.19 16.35 -19.88
N ALA A 258 -3.03 16.98 -20.07
CA ALA A 258 -1.94 16.46 -20.90
C ALA A 258 -1.11 15.36 -20.19
N GLY A 259 -1.46 15.00 -18.96
CA GLY A 259 -0.73 14.00 -18.16
C GLY A 259 0.56 14.51 -17.51
N LEU A 260 0.81 15.82 -17.55
CA LEU A 260 1.99 16.50 -17.00
C LEU A 260 1.74 17.01 -15.57
N ASP A 261 2.81 17.14 -14.77
CA ASP A 261 2.75 17.73 -13.42
C ASP A 261 2.94 19.25 -13.48
N ALA A 262 1.86 20.01 -13.29
CA ALA A 262 1.87 21.47 -13.29
C ALA A 262 2.87 22.06 -12.28
N SER A 263 2.97 21.46 -11.08
CA SER A 263 3.87 21.94 -10.03
C SER A 263 5.33 21.76 -10.40
N ARG A 264 5.65 20.71 -11.17
CA ARG A 264 7.00 20.49 -11.69
C ARG A 264 7.31 21.47 -12.82
N LEU A 265 6.38 21.68 -13.75
CA LEU A 265 6.52 22.63 -14.86
C LEU A 265 6.77 24.07 -14.36
N LEU A 266 6.01 24.51 -13.36
CA LEU A 266 6.17 25.85 -12.78
C LEU A 266 7.45 26.02 -11.92
N ARG A 267 8.09 24.91 -11.51
CA ARG A 267 9.32 24.90 -10.69
C ARG A 267 10.61 24.81 -11.50
N LEU A 268 10.58 24.28 -12.72
CA LEU A 268 11.77 24.04 -13.56
C LEU A 268 12.64 25.29 -13.78
N GLU A 269 12.07 26.49 -13.62
CA GLU A 269 12.78 27.76 -13.84
C GLU A 269 13.13 28.54 -12.56
N ALA A 270 12.65 28.12 -11.38
CA ALA A 270 13.09 28.76 -10.13
C ALA A 270 14.56 28.45 -9.81
N GLY A 271 15.12 27.38 -10.41
CA GLY A 271 16.51 26.95 -10.22
C GLY A 271 17.51 27.45 -11.27
N GLN A 272 17.08 28.12 -12.36
CA GLN A 272 17.99 28.61 -13.40
C GLN A 272 18.28 30.13 -13.33
N ALA A 273 17.62 30.88 -12.45
CA ALA A 273 17.84 32.32 -12.27
C ALA A 273 18.83 32.67 -11.11
N THR A 274 19.45 31.66 -10.50
CA THR A 274 20.44 31.81 -9.41
C THR A 274 21.86 31.39 -9.82
N GLY A 275 22.15 31.34 -11.12
CA GLY A 275 23.49 31.09 -11.68
C GLY A 275 23.99 32.27 -12.49
#